data_AF-A0A950YGQ8-F1
#
_entry.id   AF-A0A950YGQ8-F1
#
_cell.length_a   1.000
_cell.length_b   1.000
_cell.length_c   1.000
_cell.angle_alpha   90.00
_cell.angle_beta   90.00
_cell.angle_gamma   90.00
#
_symmetry.space_group_name_H-M   'P 1'
#
loop_
_entity.id
_entity.type
_entity.pdbx_description
1 polymer ?
#
loop_
_entity_poly.entity_id
_entity_poly.type
_entity_poly.pdbx_seq_one_letter_code
_entity_poly.pdbx_strand_id
1 'polypeptide(L)'
;MSQFTLNRCALGTLLALTLVFMSACGTNGRSAGSTPAKTVTAQASAAAQAPAARVHAAATPRPPVIRAGRTIRSFSGTGNRAIGSLSEKHATVLQWSTSAPRFQLFTAEGFLLLDSHTQAGRLRLGPGEYSRLHVASPARWTLLLRESA
;
A
#
# COMPACT_ATOMS: atom_id res chain seq x y z
N MET A 1 -27.62 -22.93 -46.06
CA MET A 1 -26.30 -23.56 -45.92
C MET A 1 -25.25 -22.45 -45.82
N SER A 2 -24.84 -22.09 -44.60
CA SER A 2 -23.80 -21.08 -44.37
C SER A 2 -22.91 -21.57 -43.24
N GLN A 3 -21.66 -21.83 -43.60
CA GLN A 3 -20.59 -22.31 -42.73
C GLN A 3 -20.09 -21.14 -41.87
N PHE A 4 -20.02 -21.34 -40.55
CA PHE A 4 -19.31 -20.45 -39.63
C PHE A 4 -18.02 -21.12 -39.19
N THR A 5 -16.93 -20.47 -39.56
CA THR A 5 -15.52 -20.81 -39.31
C THR A 5 -15.20 -20.82 -37.82
N LEU A 6 -14.77 -21.98 -37.31
CA LEU A 6 -14.10 -22.16 -36.02
C LEU A 6 -12.69 -21.58 -36.11
N ASN A 7 -12.33 -20.64 -35.22
CA ASN A 7 -10.94 -20.24 -35.02
C ASN A 7 -10.51 -20.38 -33.55
N ARG A 8 -10.03 -21.60 -33.28
CA ARG A 8 -8.85 -22.00 -32.49
C ARG A 8 -8.55 -21.30 -31.17
N CYS A 9 -8.75 -22.09 -30.12
CA CYS A 9 -8.12 -22.00 -28.81
C CYS A 9 -6.59 -21.88 -28.92
N ALA A 10 -6.03 -20.81 -28.35
CA ALA A 10 -4.61 -20.74 -28.07
C ALA A 10 -4.34 -21.28 -26.65
N LEU A 11 -3.84 -22.51 -26.59
CA LEU A 11 -3.05 -23.03 -25.48
C LEU A 11 -1.72 -22.25 -25.44
N GLY A 12 -1.36 -21.73 -24.27
CA GLY A 12 -0.08 -21.07 -24.02
C GLY A 12 0.35 -21.29 -22.58
N THR A 13 1.02 -22.42 -22.38
CA THR A 13 1.49 -23.05 -21.14
C THR A 13 2.56 -22.24 -20.38
N LEU A 14 2.54 -22.39 -19.05
CA LEU A 14 3.55 -22.12 -18.01
C LEU A 14 4.82 -21.33 -18.38
N LEU A 15 5.20 -20.36 -17.51
CA LEU A 15 6.60 -20.32 -17.05
C LEU A 15 6.77 -19.66 -15.66
N ALA A 16 7.29 -20.47 -14.74
CA ALA A 16 8.26 -20.20 -13.67
C ALA A 16 8.08 -19.00 -12.73
N LEU A 17 7.66 -19.34 -11.51
CA LEU A 17 7.83 -18.62 -10.26
C LEU A 17 9.27 -18.80 -9.76
N THR A 18 10.09 -17.75 -9.73
CA THR A 18 11.39 -17.76 -9.05
C THR A 18 11.38 -16.74 -7.90
N LEU A 19 11.16 -17.26 -6.69
CA LEU A 19 11.41 -16.57 -5.42
C LEU A 19 12.91 -16.65 -5.10
N VAL A 20 13.57 -15.50 -4.99
CA VAL A 20 14.90 -15.39 -4.36
C VAL A 20 14.72 -14.63 -3.05
N PHE A 21 14.68 -15.37 -1.94
CA PHE A 21 14.86 -14.83 -0.59
C PHE A 21 16.34 -14.93 -0.24
N MET A 22 17.04 -13.80 -0.21
CA MET A 22 18.39 -13.70 0.34
C MET A 22 18.29 -13.15 1.77
N SER A 23 18.37 -14.08 2.73
CA SER A 23 18.57 -13.82 4.14
C SER A 23 20.00 -13.34 4.39
N ALA A 24 20.16 -12.15 4.99
CA ALA A 24 21.43 -11.74 5.57
C ALA A 24 21.22 -11.35 7.04
N CYS A 25 21.47 -12.32 7.93
CA CYS A 25 21.80 -12.06 9.32
C CYS A 25 23.21 -11.46 9.37
N GLY A 26 23.34 -10.26 9.90
CA GLY A 26 24.63 -9.62 10.17
C GLY A 26 24.68 -9.15 11.61
N THR A 27 25.21 -9.98 12.52
CA THR A 27 25.61 -9.56 13.86
C THR A 27 26.74 -10.47 14.35
N ASN A 28 27.61 -9.89 15.19
CA ASN A 28 28.84 -10.41 15.80
C ASN A 28 30.09 -9.98 15.02
N GLY A 29 30.97 -9.13 15.55
CA GLY A 29 31.39 -9.00 16.95
C GLY A 29 32.87 -9.36 16.98
N ARG A 30 33.76 -8.38 17.06
CA ARG A 30 35.21 -8.59 17.14
C ARG A 30 35.73 -7.96 18.43
N SER A 31 36.15 -8.85 19.33
CA SER A 31 36.67 -8.58 20.66
C SER A 31 37.99 -7.81 20.63
N ALA A 32 38.09 -6.83 21.54
CA ALA A 32 39.31 -6.13 21.90
C ALA A 32 40.20 -6.99 22.81
N GLY A 33 41.52 -6.79 22.70
CA GLY A 33 42.55 -7.54 23.42
C GLY A 33 42.83 -7.03 24.85
N SER A 34 43.09 -8.02 25.72
CA SER A 34 44.03 -8.12 26.86
C SER A 34 44.52 -6.88 27.63
N THR A 35 44.02 -6.76 28.89
CA THR A 35 44.65 -6.58 30.24
C THR A 35 46.00 -5.83 30.45
N PRO A 36 46.25 -5.15 31.62
CA PRO A 36 46.05 -5.70 32.98
C PRO A 36 45.42 -4.78 34.06
N ALA A 37 45.12 -5.44 35.17
CA ALA A 37 44.37 -5.01 36.35
C ALA A 37 45.00 -3.88 37.18
N LYS A 38 44.14 -3.11 37.85
CA LYS A 38 44.41 -2.54 39.17
C LYS A 38 43.13 -2.59 40.00
N THR A 39 43.09 -3.55 40.92
CA THR A 39 42.07 -3.67 41.96
C THR A 39 42.29 -2.56 42.98
N VAL A 40 41.32 -1.66 43.11
CA VAL A 40 41.14 -0.86 44.33
C VAL A 40 39.68 -0.99 44.73
N THR A 41 39.44 -1.77 45.77
CA THR A 41 38.16 -1.89 46.45
C THR A 41 37.99 -0.67 47.34
N ALA A 42 37.00 0.18 47.05
CA ALA A 42 36.47 1.13 48.01
C ALA A 42 34.94 1.17 47.85
N GLN A 43 34.30 0.56 48.82
CA GLN A 43 32.87 0.39 49.04
C GLN A 43 32.27 1.73 49.48
N ALA A 44 31.29 2.24 48.75
CA ALA A 44 30.39 3.29 49.22
C ALA A 44 28.98 3.05 48.69
N SER A 45 28.11 2.68 49.63
CA SER A 45 26.67 2.51 49.47
C SER A 45 26.01 3.80 49.00
N ALA A 46 25.29 3.73 47.89
CA ALA A 46 24.19 4.64 47.60
C ALA A 46 23.15 3.87 46.77
N ALA A 47 22.22 3.21 47.47
CA ALA A 47 21.00 2.70 46.87
C ALA A 47 20.11 3.89 46.48
N ALA A 48 20.45 4.55 45.37
CA ALA A 48 19.52 5.41 44.64
C ALA A 48 18.81 4.51 43.63
N GLN A 49 17.81 3.75 44.11
CA GLN A 49 16.89 3.06 43.22
C GLN A 49 16.10 4.11 42.44
N ALA A 50 16.44 4.20 41.15
CA ALA A 50 15.82 5.08 40.18
C ALA A 50 14.29 4.98 40.21
N PRO A 51 13.57 6.09 39.98
CA PRO A 51 12.12 6.04 39.87
C PRO A 51 11.75 5.07 38.74
N ALA A 52 10.87 4.11 39.05
CA ALA A 52 10.29 3.20 38.08
C ALA A 52 9.72 4.01 36.92
N ALA A 53 10.40 3.99 35.78
CA ALA A 53 9.90 4.57 34.55
C ALA A 53 8.56 3.89 34.24
N ARG A 54 7.46 4.62 34.42
CA ARG A 54 6.15 4.17 33.94
C ARG A 54 6.29 3.94 32.44
N VAL A 55 6.32 2.67 32.04
CA VAL A 55 6.18 2.27 30.64
C VAL A 55 4.75 2.65 30.24
N HIS A 56 4.59 3.86 29.71
CA HIS A 56 3.36 4.23 29.04
C HIS A 56 3.31 3.38 27.79
N ALA A 57 2.41 2.39 27.77
CA ALA A 57 2.12 1.64 26.57
C ALA A 57 1.81 2.66 25.46
N ALA A 58 2.65 2.72 24.43
CA ALA A 58 2.46 3.63 23.32
C ALA A 58 1.12 3.27 22.67
N ALA A 59 0.16 4.20 22.72
CA ALA A 59 -1.11 4.01 22.04
C ALA A 59 -0.83 3.81 20.55
N THR A 60 -1.26 2.68 19.99
CA THR A 60 -1.16 2.44 18.55
C THR A 60 -1.91 3.56 17.83
N PRO A 61 -1.26 4.35 16.95
CA PRO A 61 -1.93 5.40 16.21
C PRO A 61 -3.09 4.80 15.40
N ARG A 62 -4.31 5.29 15.65
CA ARG A 62 -5.46 4.92 14.84
C ARG A 62 -5.25 5.48 13.43
N PRO A 63 -5.42 4.69 12.36
CA PRO A 63 -5.30 5.21 11.01
C PRO A 63 -6.33 6.33 10.76
N PRO A 64 -5.96 7.38 10.02
CA PRO A 64 -6.85 8.49 9.71
C PRO A 64 -8.06 7.99 8.90
N VAL A 65 -9.26 8.41 9.29
CA VAL A 65 -10.50 8.07 8.58
C VAL A 65 -10.83 9.16 7.57
N ILE A 66 -10.75 8.85 6.29
CA ILE A 66 -11.20 9.75 5.22
C ILE A 66 -12.73 9.70 5.15
N ARG A 67 -13.38 10.80 5.55
CA ARG A 67 -14.82 11.00 5.40
C ARG A 67 -15.17 11.29 3.94
N ALA A 68 -16.29 10.76 3.48
CA ALA A 68 -16.74 10.93 2.10
C ALA A 68 -18.22 11.33 2.09
N GLY A 69 -18.53 12.38 1.35
CA GLY A 69 -19.87 12.94 1.19
C GLY A 69 -20.71 12.19 0.17
N ARG A 70 -21.54 12.92 -0.59
CA ARG A 70 -22.39 12.32 -1.62
C ARG A 70 -21.56 11.72 -2.76
N THR A 71 -22.04 10.64 -3.37
CA THR A 71 -21.45 10.11 -4.62
C THR A 71 -21.79 11.03 -5.79
N ILE A 72 -20.74 11.47 -6.49
CA ILE A 72 -20.79 12.34 -7.67
C ILE A 72 -20.77 11.48 -8.94
N ARG A 73 -19.87 10.50 -9.01
CA ARG A 73 -19.67 9.62 -10.16
C ARG A 73 -19.36 8.20 -9.71
N SER A 74 -19.69 7.24 -10.56
CA SER A 74 -19.40 5.82 -10.33
C SER A 74 -18.89 5.17 -11.62
N PHE A 75 -17.87 4.34 -11.48
CA PHE A 75 -17.28 3.54 -12.54
C PHE A 75 -17.18 2.11 -12.05
N SER A 76 -17.34 1.14 -12.95
CA SER A 76 -17.11 -0.27 -12.65
C SER A 76 -16.43 -0.95 -13.83
N GLY A 77 -15.80 -2.08 -13.57
CA GLY A 77 -15.13 -2.84 -14.62
C GLY A 77 -14.58 -4.16 -14.12
N THR A 78 -13.93 -4.87 -15.03
CA THR A 78 -13.13 -6.06 -14.73
C THR A 78 -11.80 -5.89 -15.44
N GLY A 79 -10.71 -6.34 -14.82
CA GLY A 79 -9.41 -6.25 -15.47
C GLY A 79 -8.92 -4.81 -15.62
N ASN A 80 -8.05 -4.62 -16.60
CA ASN A 80 -7.52 -3.31 -16.98
C ASN A 80 -8.54 -2.56 -17.84
N ARG A 81 -8.86 -1.31 -17.48
CA ARG A 81 -9.86 -0.52 -18.22
C ARG A 81 -9.65 0.98 -18.06
N ALA A 82 -9.80 1.70 -19.17
CA ALA A 82 -9.86 3.15 -19.20
C ALA A 82 -11.19 3.65 -18.60
N ILE A 83 -11.12 4.66 -17.72
CA ILE A 83 -12.30 5.32 -17.15
C ILE A 83 -12.53 6.73 -17.70
N GLY A 84 -11.61 7.22 -18.55
CA GLY A 84 -11.69 8.54 -19.17
C GLY A 84 -10.99 9.61 -18.33
N SER A 85 -11.31 10.87 -18.59
CA SER A 85 -10.75 12.00 -17.84
C SER A 85 -11.68 12.45 -16.72
N LEU A 86 -11.11 12.89 -15.60
CA LEU A 86 -11.84 13.57 -14.53
C LEU A 86 -11.37 15.02 -14.46
N SER A 87 -12.30 15.95 -14.27
CA SER A 87 -12.00 17.35 -13.99
C SER A 87 -12.80 17.75 -12.77
N GLU A 88 -12.09 18.01 -11.68
CA GLU A 88 -12.68 18.30 -10.37
C GLU A 88 -12.34 19.72 -9.95
N LYS A 89 -13.38 20.54 -9.74
CA LYS A 89 -13.23 21.93 -9.26
C LYS A 89 -12.91 22.00 -7.76
N HIS A 90 -13.21 20.94 -7.02
CA HIS A 90 -13.05 20.85 -5.58
C HIS A 90 -12.33 19.57 -5.21
N ALA A 91 -11.80 19.51 -3.98
CA ALA A 91 -11.25 18.27 -3.45
C ALA A 91 -12.35 17.20 -3.38
N THR A 92 -12.05 16.01 -3.88
CA THR A 92 -12.98 14.87 -3.89
C THR A 92 -12.35 13.68 -3.18
N VAL A 93 -13.17 12.68 -2.86
CA VAL A 93 -12.72 11.41 -2.31
C VAL A 93 -13.01 10.33 -3.33
N LEU A 94 -11.96 9.69 -3.79
CA LEU A 94 -12.02 8.47 -4.58
C LEU A 94 -12.12 7.30 -3.61
N GLN A 95 -13.20 6.53 -3.70
CA GLN A 95 -13.41 5.29 -2.96
C GLN A 95 -13.40 4.13 -3.95
N TRP A 96 -12.60 3.10 -3.68
CA TRP A 96 -12.56 1.90 -4.52
C TRP A 96 -12.99 0.66 -3.76
N SER A 97 -13.44 -0.34 -4.52
CA SER A 97 -13.67 -1.72 -4.08
C SER A 97 -13.31 -2.66 -5.22
N THR A 98 -12.70 -3.81 -4.92
CA THR A 98 -12.30 -4.83 -5.88
C THR A 98 -12.45 -6.23 -5.28
N SER A 99 -12.73 -7.23 -6.10
CA SER A 99 -12.94 -8.61 -5.65
C SER A 99 -11.63 -9.37 -5.37
N ALA A 100 -10.46 -8.81 -5.72
CA ALA A 100 -9.15 -9.37 -5.40
C ALA A 100 -8.19 -8.28 -4.90
N PRO A 101 -7.21 -8.61 -4.05
CA PRO A 101 -6.16 -7.67 -3.67
C PRO A 101 -5.34 -7.29 -4.91
N ARG A 102 -4.97 -6.01 -5.01
CA ARG A 102 -4.37 -5.30 -6.16
C ARG A 102 -5.36 -4.41 -6.91
N PHE A 103 -5.21 -3.12 -6.72
CA PHE A 103 -5.91 -2.07 -7.44
C PHE A 103 -4.95 -0.92 -7.70
N GLN A 104 -4.76 -0.57 -8.97
CA GLN A 104 -3.90 0.51 -9.40
C GLN A 104 -4.67 1.51 -10.27
N LEU A 105 -4.36 2.79 -10.13
CA LEU A 105 -4.91 3.86 -10.94
C LEU A 105 -3.78 4.72 -11.51
N PHE A 106 -3.81 4.92 -12.83
CA PHE A 106 -2.79 5.65 -13.58
C PHE A 106 -3.42 6.80 -14.36
N THR A 107 -2.68 7.90 -14.58
CA THR A 107 -2.96 8.84 -15.68
C THR A 107 -2.33 8.34 -16.98
N ALA A 108 -2.66 8.96 -18.12
CA ALA A 108 -2.07 8.58 -19.41
C ALA A 108 -0.56 8.77 -19.51
N GLU A 109 0.00 9.66 -18.71
CA GLU A 109 1.45 9.92 -18.70
C GLU A 109 2.20 8.82 -17.93
N GLY A 110 1.49 7.80 -17.43
CA GLY A 110 2.05 6.70 -16.67
C GLY A 110 2.22 7.01 -15.19
N PHE A 111 1.74 8.17 -14.71
CA PHE A 111 1.80 8.51 -13.30
C PHE A 111 0.85 7.63 -12.50
N LEU A 112 1.40 6.91 -11.53
CA LEU A 112 0.66 6.08 -10.58
C LEU A 112 0.06 6.98 -9.49
N LEU A 113 -1.26 7.19 -9.51
CA LEU A 113 -1.96 7.95 -8.46
C LEU A 113 -2.25 7.11 -7.23
N LEU A 114 -2.49 5.82 -7.44
CA LEU A 114 -2.87 4.88 -6.39
C LEU A 114 -2.29 3.52 -6.71
N ASP A 115 -1.55 2.95 -5.77
CA ASP A 115 -1.24 1.54 -5.71
C ASP A 115 -1.76 0.99 -4.39
N SER A 116 -2.72 0.07 -4.46
CA SER A 116 -3.30 -0.55 -3.28
C SER A 116 -3.28 -2.06 -3.36
N HIS A 117 -2.94 -2.68 -2.23
CA HIS A 117 -3.04 -4.12 -2.01
C HIS A 117 -4.29 -4.51 -1.21
N THR A 118 -5.15 -3.55 -0.85
CA THR A 118 -6.42 -3.80 -0.16
C THR A 118 -7.57 -3.93 -1.14
N GLN A 119 -8.58 -4.72 -0.78
CA GLN A 119 -9.80 -4.89 -1.58
C GLN A 119 -10.66 -3.62 -1.63
N ALA A 120 -10.50 -2.70 -0.68
CA ALA A 120 -11.21 -1.44 -0.67
C ALA A 120 -10.38 -0.35 0.01
N GLY A 121 -10.71 0.89 -0.28
CA GLY A 121 -10.10 2.01 0.41
C GLY A 121 -10.60 3.36 -0.11
N ARG A 122 -9.97 4.42 0.39
CA ARG A 122 -10.27 5.80 0.03
C ARG A 122 -8.99 6.57 -0.18
N LEU A 123 -9.01 7.49 -1.14
CA LEU A 123 -7.94 8.42 -1.48
C LEU A 123 -8.57 9.79 -1.67
N ARG A 124 -7.97 10.83 -1.08
CA ARG A 124 -8.39 12.20 -1.34
C ARG A 124 -7.69 12.70 -2.59
N LEU A 125 -8.47 13.18 -3.55
CA LEU A 125 -7.97 13.87 -4.73
C LEU A 125 -8.08 15.38 -4.51
N GLY A 126 -7.04 16.10 -4.92
CA GLY A 126 -7.08 17.55 -4.97
C GLY A 126 -8.00 18.04 -6.09
N PRO A 127 -8.34 19.35 -6.10
CA PRO A 127 -8.90 19.96 -7.30
C PRO A 127 -7.87 19.87 -8.43
N GLY A 128 -8.32 19.58 -9.65
CA GLY A 128 -7.44 19.43 -10.80
C GLY A 128 -8.04 18.62 -11.95
N GLU A 129 -7.24 18.50 -13.01
CA GLU A 129 -7.55 17.66 -14.16
C GLU A 129 -6.72 16.38 -14.10
N TYR A 130 -7.40 15.25 -14.30
CA TYR A 130 -6.85 13.92 -14.30
C TYR A 130 -7.18 13.27 -15.63
N SER A 131 -6.29 13.44 -16.59
CA SER A 131 -6.53 13.05 -17.97
C SER A 131 -6.29 11.56 -18.21
N ARG A 132 -7.18 10.94 -18.99
CA ARG A 132 -7.05 9.57 -19.51
C ARG A 132 -6.67 8.59 -18.38
N LEU A 133 -7.53 8.48 -17.38
CA LEU A 133 -7.32 7.58 -16.27
C LEU A 133 -7.52 6.12 -16.68
N HIS A 134 -6.65 5.25 -16.18
CA HIS A 134 -6.69 3.81 -16.39
C HIS A 134 -6.63 3.07 -15.06
N VAL A 135 -7.53 2.12 -14.88
CA VAL A 135 -7.49 1.17 -13.77
C VAL A 135 -6.76 -0.08 -14.22
N ALA A 136 -5.86 -0.60 -13.38
CA ALA A 136 -5.33 -1.95 -13.51
C ALA A 136 -5.68 -2.77 -12.26
N SER A 137 -6.34 -3.91 -12.47
CA SER A 137 -6.72 -4.84 -11.41
C SER A 137 -6.92 -6.22 -12.02
N PRO A 138 -6.55 -7.32 -11.34
CA PRO A 138 -6.81 -8.68 -11.84
C PRO A 138 -8.30 -9.08 -11.72
N ALA A 139 -9.14 -8.23 -11.14
CA ALA A 139 -10.48 -8.58 -10.66
C ALA A 139 -11.56 -7.60 -11.12
N ARG A 140 -12.80 -7.88 -10.69
CA ARG A 140 -13.92 -6.94 -10.81
C ARG A 140 -13.73 -5.81 -9.81
N TRP A 141 -14.05 -4.59 -10.22
CA TRP A 141 -13.85 -3.41 -9.41
C TRP A 141 -14.97 -2.38 -9.58
N THR A 142 -15.09 -1.49 -8.59
CA THR A 142 -15.94 -0.32 -8.57
C THR A 142 -15.16 0.86 -7.99
N LEU A 143 -15.30 2.03 -8.61
CA LEU A 143 -14.67 3.27 -8.22
C LEU A 143 -15.76 4.34 -8.10
N LEU A 144 -15.89 4.90 -6.92
CA LEU A 144 -16.85 5.94 -6.59
C LEU A 144 -16.10 7.23 -6.35
N LEU A 145 -16.48 8.27 -7.05
CA LEU A 145 -16.03 9.62 -6.75
C LEU A 145 -17.07 10.29 -5.86
N ARG A 146 -16.64 10.80 -4.72
CA ARG A 146 -17.51 11.39 -3.69
C ARG A 146 -17.04 12.80 -3.36
N GLU A 147 -17.94 13.63 -2.89
CA GLU A 147 -17.59 14.92 -2.31
C GLU A 147 -16.66 14.70 -1.10
N SER A 148 -15.74 15.64 -0.86
CA SER A 148 -15.07 15.68 0.43
C SER A 148 -16.05 16.18 1.49
N ALA A 149 -16.05 15.53 2.65
CA ALA A 149 -16.93 15.83 3.78
C ALA A 149 -16.14 16.40 4.96
#